data_AF-A0A7S6SF86-F1
#
_entry.id   AF-A0A7S6SF86-F1
#
_cell.length_a   1.000
_cell.length_b   1.000
_cell.length_c   1.000
_cell.angle_alpha   90.00
_cell.angle_beta   90.00
_cell.angle_gamma   90.00
#
_symmetry.space_group_name_H-M   'P 1'
#
loop_
_entity.id
_entity.type
_entity.pdbx_description
1 polymer ?
#
loop_
_entity_poly.entity_id
_entity_poly.type
_entity_poly.pdbx_seq_one_letter_code
_entity_poly.pdbx_strand_id
1 'polypeptide(L)'
;MPLEPIDLREIDKRAGNIYEAIVIAGRKARDLNDEVKLEFENRLKDVVGTVVDDDAEDFNNPQQRSLSAEFEKRDKPHIHALKQFLNDEIEYTYKGKEK
;
A
#
# COMPACT_ATOMS: atom_id res chain seq x y z
N MET A 1 4.62 3.34 15.12
CA MET A 1 5.29 3.57 13.82
C MET A 1 6.13 4.83 13.96
N PRO A 2 7.45 4.76 13.78
CA PRO A 2 8.28 5.95 13.81
C PRO A 2 7.94 6.85 12.60
N LEU A 3 7.95 8.16 12.80
CA LEU A 3 7.81 9.12 11.73
C LEU A 3 9.17 9.29 11.06
N GLU A 4 9.22 9.11 9.73
CA GLU A 4 10.41 9.37 8.93
C GLU A 4 10.21 10.69 8.17
N PRO A 5 10.79 11.81 8.63
CA PRO A 5 10.69 13.07 7.92
C PRO A 5 11.49 13.00 6.63
N ILE A 6 10.92 13.57 5.56
CA ILE A 6 11.56 13.62 4.25
C ILE A 6 11.92 15.07 3.94
N ASP A 7 13.11 15.26 3.38
CA ASP A 7 13.58 16.56 2.95
C ASP A 7 12.80 17.02 1.71
N LEU A 8 12.16 18.18 1.83
CA LEU A 8 11.39 18.80 0.74
C LEU A 8 12.25 19.05 -0.50
N ARG A 9 13.55 19.28 -0.34
CA ARG A 9 14.49 19.48 -1.45
C ARG A 9 14.64 18.25 -2.34
N GLU A 10 14.40 17.06 -1.80
CA GLU A 10 14.41 15.81 -2.58
C GLU A 10 13.13 15.64 -3.40
N ILE A 11 12.03 16.19 -2.92
CA ILE A 11 10.72 16.17 -3.60
C ILE A 11 10.70 17.20 -4.74
N ASP A 12 11.23 18.40 -4.50
CA ASP A 12 11.30 19.49 -5.49
C ASP A 12 12.13 19.12 -6.74
N LYS A 13 13.06 18.17 -6.63
CA LYS A 13 13.84 17.67 -7.78
C LYS A 13 13.02 16.82 -8.74
N ARG A 14 11.89 16.26 -8.29
CA ARG A 14 11.15 15.17 -8.96
C ARG A 14 9.76 15.57 -9.44
N ALA A 15 9.21 16.64 -8.88
CA ALA A 15 7.94 17.23 -9.30
C ALA A 15 8.08 18.74 -9.52
N GLY A 16 7.19 19.32 -10.34
CA GLY A 16 7.19 20.76 -10.59
C GLY A 16 6.86 21.59 -9.35
N ASN A 17 6.16 21.00 -8.38
CA ASN A 17 5.91 21.58 -7.06
C ASN A 17 5.53 20.50 -6.03
N ILE A 18 5.57 20.87 -4.75
CA ILE A 18 5.24 19.99 -3.62
C ILE A 18 3.80 19.45 -3.69
N TYR A 19 2.83 20.25 -4.14
CA TYR A 19 1.43 19.82 -4.22
C TYR A 19 1.22 18.72 -5.26
N GLU A 20 1.92 18.81 -6.39
CA GLU A 20 1.95 17.77 -7.41
C GLU A 20 2.52 16.48 -6.84
N ALA A 21 3.65 16.54 -6.13
CA ALA A 21 4.22 15.37 -5.46
C ALA A 21 3.24 14.71 -4.48
N ILE A 22 2.51 15.51 -3.69
CA ILE A 22 1.48 15.02 -2.78
C ILE A 22 0.36 14.30 -3.56
N VAL A 23 -0.08 14.86 -4.69
CA VAL A 23 -1.13 14.26 -5.51
C VAL A 23 -0.65 12.97 -6.18
N ILE A 24 0.58 12.95 -6.72
CA ILE A 24 1.17 11.79 -7.38
C ILE A 24 1.34 10.65 -6.39
N ALA A 25 2.03 10.88 -5.27
CA ALA A 25 2.23 9.88 -4.21
C ALA A 25 0.89 9.45 -3.60
N GLY A 26 -0.05 10.39 -3.39
CA GLY A 26 -1.37 10.09 -2.83
C GLY A 26 -2.24 9.22 -3.75
N ARG A 27 -2.16 9.42 -5.08
CA ARG A 27 -2.83 8.54 -6.05
C ARG A 27 -2.20 7.15 -6.05
N LYS A 28 -0.87 7.07 -6.15
CA LYS A 28 -0.16 5.79 -6.13
C LYS A 28 -0.41 5.00 -4.84
N ALA A 29 -0.50 5.68 -3.70
CA ALA A 29 -0.82 5.05 -2.43
C ALA A 29 -2.21 4.41 -2.40
N ARG A 30 -3.19 4.96 -3.12
CA ARG A 30 -4.54 4.36 -3.24
C ARG A 30 -4.48 3.10 -4.10
N ASP A 31 -3.78 3.15 -5.23
CA ASP A 31 -3.62 1.99 -6.11
C ASP A 31 -2.94 0.83 -5.36
N LEU A 32 -1.86 1.12 -4.64
CA LEU A 32 -1.17 0.13 -3.78
C LEU A 32 -2.06 -0.37 -2.65
N ASN A 33 -2.91 0.48 -2.07
CA ASN A 33 -3.83 0.06 -1.02
C ASN A 33 -4.87 -0.93 -1.55
N ASP A 34 -5.41 -0.67 -2.73
CA ASP A 34 -6.39 -1.56 -3.37
C ASP A 34 -5.76 -2.91 -3.75
N GLU A 35 -4.52 -2.90 -4.23
CA GLU A 35 -3.73 -4.11 -4.51
C GLU A 35 -3.49 -4.94 -3.23
N VAL A 36 -3.00 -4.30 -2.16
CA VAL A 36 -2.76 -4.96 -0.86
C VAL A 36 -4.05 -5.50 -0.27
N LYS A 37 -5.16 -4.75 -0.37
CA LYS A 37 -6.47 -5.20 0.11
C LYS A 37 -6.94 -6.44 -0.66
N LEU A 38 -6.82 -6.42 -1.98
CA LEU A 38 -7.18 -7.56 -2.83
C LEU A 38 -6.33 -8.80 -2.51
N GLU A 39 -5.01 -8.63 -2.34
CA GLU A 39 -4.11 -9.72 -1.95
C GLU A 39 -4.50 -10.31 -0.58
N PHE A 40 -4.77 -9.44 0.40
CA PHE A 40 -5.19 -9.87 1.73
C PHE A 40 -6.51 -10.65 1.69
N GLU A 41 -7.52 -10.13 0.99
CA GLU A 41 -8.83 -10.79 0.86
C GLU A 41 -8.72 -12.16 0.19
N ASN A 42 -7.89 -12.29 -0.85
CA ASN A 42 -7.68 -13.57 -1.53
C ASN A 42 -6.99 -14.59 -0.60
N ARG A 43 -5.90 -14.20 0.07
CA ARG A 43 -5.21 -15.08 1.02
C ARG A 43 -6.08 -15.45 2.22
N LEU A 44 -6.92 -14.52 2.68
CA LEU A 44 -7.85 -14.78 3.77
C LEU A 44 -8.88 -15.84 3.36
N LYS A 45 -9.42 -15.77 2.12
CA LYS A 45 -10.34 -16.79 1.60
C LYS A 45 -9.70 -18.18 1.53
N ASP A 46 -8.43 -18.29 1.15
CA ASP A 46 -7.72 -19.57 1.11
C ASP A 46 -7.59 -20.20 2.51
N VAL A 47 -7.37 -19.35 3.53
CA VAL A 47 -7.28 -19.77 4.94
C VAL A 47 -8.64 -20.14 5.53
N VAL A 48 -9.74 -19.50 5.11
CA VAL A 48 -11.10 -19.79 5.58
C VAL A 48 -11.73 -20.98 4.84
N GLY A 49 -11.47 -21.12 3.53
CA GLY A 49 -12.01 -22.20 2.69
C GLY A 49 -11.52 -23.60 3.05
N THR A 50 -10.55 -23.71 3.96
CA THR A 50 -10.04 -24.99 4.51
C THR A 50 -10.75 -25.41 5.81
N VAL A 51 -11.65 -24.60 6.38
CA VAL A 51 -12.22 -24.79 7.73
C VAL A 51 -13.75 -24.97 7.70
N VAL A 52 -14.28 -25.64 6.69
CA VAL A 52 -15.74 -25.72 6.45
C VAL A 52 -16.49 -26.64 7.45
N ASP A 53 -15.86 -27.18 8.50
CA ASP A 53 -16.50 -28.23 9.32
C ASP A 53 -16.40 -28.05 10.85
N ASP A 54 -16.05 -26.88 11.38
CA ASP A 54 -16.17 -26.66 12.84
C ASP A 54 -16.43 -25.19 13.20
N ASP A 55 -17.72 -24.83 13.30
CA ASP A 55 -18.27 -23.50 13.58
C ASP A 55 -17.85 -22.88 14.94
N ALA A 56 -16.94 -23.51 15.69
CA ALA A 56 -16.54 -23.12 17.04
C ALA A 56 -15.08 -22.65 17.18
N GLU A 57 -14.20 -22.87 16.19
CA GLU A 57 -12.75 -22.55 16.30
C GLU A 57 -12.29 -21.27 15.54
N ASP A 58 -13.24 -20.47 15.03
CA ASP A 58 -12.94 -19.34 14.13
C ASP A 58 -12.15 -18.18 14.81
N PHE A 59 -12.15 -18.07 16.14
CA PHE A 59 -11.48 -16.98 16.86
C PHE A 59 -9.98 -17.20 17.16
N ASN A 60 -9.45 -18.41 16.92
CA ASN A 60 -8.06 -18.75 17.29
C ASN A 60 -7.23 -19.38 16.15
N ASN A 61 -7.69 -19.29 14.92
CA ASN A 61 -6.98 -19.83 13.77
C ASN A 61 -5.54 -19.26 13.69
N PRO A 62 -4.49 -20.08 13.90
CA PRO A 62 -3.10 -19.60 13.91
C PRO A 62 -2.64 -19.13 12.53
N GLN A 63 -3.18 -19.69 11.44
CA GLN A 63 -2.89 -19.24 10.07
C GLN A 63 -3.41 -17.82 9.83
N GLN A 64 -4.63 -17.50 10.28
CA GLN A 64 -5.20 -16.15 10.14
C GLN A 64 -4.40 -15.12 10.96
N ARG A 65 -3.99 -15.46 12.20
CA ARG A 65 -3.14 -14.58 13.02
C ARG A 65 -1.78 -14.33 12.38
N SER A 66 -1.17 -15.38 11.81
CA SER A 66 0.09 -15.26 11.08
C SER A 66 -0.06 -14.37 9.84
N LEU A 67 -1.16 -14.52 9.08
CA LEU A 67 -1.47 -13.71 7.91
C LEU A 67 -1.63 -12.22 8.29
N SER A 68 -2.40 -11.93 9.33
CA SER A 68 -2.56 -10.55 9.83
C SER A 68 -1.22 -9.95 10.26
N ALA A 69 -0.40 -10.71 10.99
CA ALA A 69 0.92 -10.26 11.44
C ALA A 69 1.91 -10.04 10.27
N GLU A 70 1.80 -10.82 9.18
CA GLU A 70 2.59 -10.61 7.96
C GLU A 70 2.24 -9.25 7.33
N PHE A 71 0.95 -8.97 7.12
CA PHE A 71 0.50 -7.72 6.51
C PHE A 71 0.72 -6.50 7.40
N GLU A 72 0.70 -6.66 8.72
CA GLU A 72 1.00 -5.59 9.65
C GLU A 72 2.48 -5.16 9.64
N LYS A 73 3.39 -6.09 9.35
CA LYS A 73 4.84 -5.82 9.19
C LYS A 73 5.19 -5.14 7.87
N ARG A 74 4.34 -5.23 6.85
CA ARG A 74 4.57 -4.59 5.56
C ARG A 74 4.48 -3.07 5.69
N ASP A 75 5.22 -2.38 4.83
CA ASP A 75 5.11 -0.92 4.73
C ASP A 75 3.69 -0.51 4.38
N LYS A 76 3.21 0.55 5.02
CA LYS A 76 1.89 1.09 4.67
C LYS A 76 1.92 1.63 3.24
N PRO A 77 0.80 1.55 2.49
CA PRO A 77 0.77 1.95 1.08
C PRO A 77 1.28 3.36 0.79
N HIS A 78 1.05 4.31 1.71
CA HIS A 78 1.53 5.68 1.58
C HIS A 78 3.06 5.81 1.75
N ILE A 79 3.67 5.01 2.61
CA ILE A 79 5.13 4.96 2.76
C ILE A 79 5.75 4.33 1.52
N HIS A 80 5.16 3.23 1.04
CA HIS A 80 5.64 2.56 -0.16
C HIS A 80 5.53 3.46 -1.40
N ALA A 81 4.39 4.14 -1.59
CA ALA A 81 4.22 5.10 -2.68
C ALA A 81 5.25 6.23 -2.63
N LEU A 82 5.56 6.72 -1.43
CA LEU A 82 6.54 7.78 -1.25
C LEU A 82 7.96 7.32 -1.55
N LYS A 83 8.32 6.09 -1.19
CA LYS A 83 9.60 5.47 -1.61
C LYS A 83 9.70 5.32 -3.12
N GLN A 84 8.65 4.83 -3.78
CA GLN A 84 8.60 4.73 -5.24
C GLN A 84 8.72 6.11 -5.91
N PHE A 85 8.06 7.13 -5.35
CA PHE A 85 8.19 8.51 -5.82
C PHE A 85 9.63 9.03 -5.70
N LEU A 86 10.28 8.80 -4.55
CA LEU A 86 11.67 9.19 -4.31
C LEU A 86 12.70 8.37 -5.10
N ASN A 87 12.30 7.27 -5.74
CA ASN A 87 13.15 6.45 -6.59
C ASN A 87 12.90 6.68 -8.10
N ASP A 88 12.04 7.64 -8.47
CA ASP A 88 11.58 7.88 -9.85
C ASP A 88 10.90 6.65 -10.50
N GLU A 89 10.22 5.83 -9.70
CA GLU A 89 9.53 4.60 -10.16
C GLU A 89 8.06 4.85 -10.53
N ILE A 90 7.60 6.12 -10.49
CA ILE A 90 6.22 6.50 -10.79
C ILE A 90 6.16 7.33 -12.05
N GLU A 91 5.54 6.78 -13.09
CA GLU A 91 5.13 7.53 -14.27
C GLU A 91 3.79 8.24 -14.02
N TYR A 92 3.70 9.52 -14.37
CA TYR A 92 2.47 10.30 -14.27
C TYR A 92 2.31 11.26 -15.44
N THR A 93 1.06 11.61 -15.75
CA THR A 93 0.72 12.53 -16.83
C THR A 93 -0.33 13.53 -16.37
N TYR A 94 -0.30 14.74 -16.95
CA TYR A 94 -1.28 15.78 -16.68
C TYR A 94 -2.51 15.57 -17.57
N LYS A 95 -3.70 15.49 -16.97
CA LYS A 95 -4.96 15.53 -17.72
C LYS A 95 -5.07 16.87 -18.43
N GLY A 96 -5.03 16.86 -19.77
CA GLY A 96 -5.16 18.06 -20.60
C GLY A 96 -3.94 18.39 -21.47
N LYS A 97 -2.81 17.66 -21.35
CA LYS A 97 -1.80 17.60 -22.41
C LYS A 97 -2.08 16.39 -23.29
N GLU A 98 -3.12 16.47 -24.11
CA GLU A 98 -3.11 15.68 -25.35
C GLU A 98 -1.92 16.16 -26.19
N LYS A 99 -1.18 15.22 -26.79
CA LYS A 99 -0.21 15.56 -27.83
C LYS A 99 -0.94 16.03 -29.08
#